data_AF-A0A2G9H432-F1
#
_entry.id   AF-A0A2G9H432-F1
#
_cell.length_a   1.000
_cell.length_b   1.000
_cell.length_c   1.000
_cell.angle_alpha   90.00
_cell.angle_beta   90.00
_cell.angle_gamma   90.00
#
_symmetry.space_group_name_H-M   'P 1'
#
loop_
_entity.id
_entity.type
_entity.pdbx_description
1 polymer ?
#
loop_
_entity_poly.entity_id
_entity_poly.type
_entity_poly.pdbx_seq_one_letter_code
_entity_poly.pdbx_strand_id
1 'polypeptide(L)'
;MFGFSVRIGSPRSVSSPTSVGSPVRVESPKVASSPKVDVGEIDTRAPFESVKAAVSLFGEVISPRARPVTKKTKAEEQKLLEKETQHHMVLRELDHYKDQLRITESAKAQALRDLQRANRTLQELTNKLESLSEAKQAAIKATEAAKSRARELEEQKSLKAQLGSDAWKLDVDTERERYKASSGELIACKQELTNLRQDFDAALEAKLAAFQEAEEARHATKTKQEKRNQLSKEVAMMREMLDQVQHDSLQAQEEHLKLIAEKEVHLLVHKSAKEAAEKEIKRLREEYGPEENLVEKLEEATEAIKVLQEQLNDVRASDLRSLQAVVSELECAKKELQEVVAGEAVIRSSEDSLKQKLEEVKSKHSESEKKTLEAELTVEQMQADLDNLKSELQEATSRSVLDDMQSTLEKLLAEAEKNRREAEAIQRDVELLRQEAEAATAAAKEADEKLQIALKEAEAAKVAEKLADDQIHNSPRTDAVESKGLGSARKIRLSVEEFKSMNQKIEECRSQADAKVATLMAQLQTIKANEDEVLQKVEAMVKENEDIKSEIEDAIKRAEMAEAAKKVVEGELQKWRQKEETDVGESSDISNSHGPVANDKSK
;
A
#
# COMPACT_ATOMS: atom_id res chain seq x y z
N MET A 1 33.46 23.39 -26.62
CA MET A 1 34.62 23.27 -27.56
C MET A 1 35.04 21.81 -27.61
N PHE A 2 35.76 21.38 -28.66
CA PHE A 2 36.40 20.06 -28.81
C PHE A 2 35.61 18.81 -28.37
N GLY A 3 34.88 18.22 -29.32
CA GLY A 3 34.61 16.77 -29.30
C GLY A 3 35.73 16.01 -30.02
N PHE A 4 35.93 14.74 -29.69
CA PHE A 4 36.89 13.86 -30.38
C PHE A 4 36.17 12.69 -31.07
N SER A 5 36.46 12.50 -32.36
CA SER A 5 36.05 11.31 -33.11
C SER A 5 37.07 10.19 -32.95
N VAL A 6 36.62 8.94 -32.81
CA VAL A 6 37.47 7.76 -33.03
C VAL A 6 37.18 7.22 -34.42
N ARG A 7 38.25 7.06 -35.23
CA ARG A 7 38.19 6.60 -36.62
C ARG A 7 38.86 5.23 -36.73
N ILE A 8 38.07 4.19 -36.98
CA ILE A 8 38.52 2.85 -37.38
C ILE A 8 37.58 2.40 -38.51
N GLY A 9 38.02 1.77 -39.60
CA GLY A 9 39.39 1.39 -39.97
C GLY A 9 39.36 0.19 -40.90
N SER A 10 39.00 0.39 -42.18
CA SER A 10 38.84 -0.69 -43.16
C SER A 10 40.19 -1.28 -43.59
N PRO A 11 40.35 -2.62 -43.59
CA PRO A 11 41.24 -3.31 -44.51
C PRO A 11 40.57 -3.49 -45.88
N ARG A 12 41.36 -3.51 -46.95
CA ARG A 12 40.91 -3.72 -48.33
C ARG A 12 40.97 -5.18 -48.76
N SER A 13 40.19 -5.49 -49.79
CA SER A 13 40.26 -6.70 -50.61
C SER A 13 41.65 -7.02 -51.15
N VAL A 14 41.91 -8.31 -51.41
CA VAL A 14 43.05 -8.78 -52.21
C VAL A 14 42.59 -9.88 -53.19
N SER A 15 42.91 -9.68 -54.48
CA SER A 15 42.98 -10.63 -55.60
C SER A 15 42.01 -11.84 -55.73
N SER A 16 41.32 -11.89 -56.88
CA SER A 16 40.78 -13.12 -57.49
C SER A 16 41.89 -14.11 -57.91
N PRO A 17 41.49 -15.32 -58.33
CA PRO A 17 42.03 -15.90 -59.58
C PRO A 17 40.95 -16.04 -60.68
N THR A 18 41.40 -16.41 -61.89
CA THR A 18 40.68 -16.20 -63.17
C THR A 18 39.90 -17.43 -63.65
N SER A 19 38.80 -17.21 -64.38
CA SER A 19 38.00 -18.27 -65.01
C SER A 19 38.70 -18.97 -66.19
N VAL A 20 38.49 -20.28 -66.34
CA VAL A 20 38.51 -20.99 -67.63
C VAL A 20 37.43 -22.08 -67.61
N GLY A 21 36.64 -22.22 -68.68
CA GLY A 21 35.79 -23.41 -68.91
C GLY A 21 34.32 -23.14 -69.27
N SER A 22 33.98 -23.25 -70.56
CA SER A 22 32.61 -23.29 -71.11
C SER A 22 32.68 -23.56 -72.64
N PRO A 23 31.58 -23.97 -73.33
CA PRO A 23 30.25 -24.32 -72.83
C PRO A 23 29.75 -25.72 -73.28
N VAL A 24 28.59 -26.15 -72.76
CA VAL A 24 27.64 -27.00 -73.50
C VAL A 24 26.24 -26.36 -73.39
N ARG A 25 25.48 -26.36 -74.49
CA ARG A 25 24.18 -25.68 -74.66
C ARG A 25 23.04 -26.68 -74.75
N VAL A 26 22.01 -26.51 -73.92
CA VAL A 26 20.62 -26.95 -74.17
C VAL A 26 19.69 -25.78 -73.77
N GLU A 27 18.48 -25.74 -74.31
CA GLU A 27 17.76 -24.49 -74.58
C GLU A 27 16.62 -24.17 -73.60
N SER A 28 16.20 -22.90 -73.60
CA SER A 28 15.10 -22.37 -72.77
C SER A 28 13.72 -22.67 -73.38
N PRO A 29 12.63 -22.33 -72.66
CA PRO A 29 11.99 -21.05 -73.01
C PRO A 29 11.45 -20.23 -71.81
N LYS A 30 11.50 -18.89 -71.97
CA LYS A 30 10.57 -17.80 -71.54
C LYS A 30 9.78 -17.96 -70.21
N VAL A 31 9.58 -16.92 -69.41
CA VAL A 31 9.08 -15.56 -69.74
C VAL A 31 9.79 -14.46 -68.94
N ALA A 32 9.68 -13.20 -69.40
CA ALA A 32 10.38 -12.02 -68.87
C ALA A 32 9.78 -11.41 -67.58
N SER A 33 10.61 -10.72 -66.80
CA SER A 33 10.44 -9.30 -66.37
C SER A 33 11.46 -8.93 -65.28
N SER A 34 11.67 -7.63 -65.05
CA SER A 34 12.75 -7.11 -64.19
C SER A 34 12.31 -6.93 -62.73
N PRO A 35 13.17 -7.20 -61.73
CA PRO A 35 12.96 -6.68 -60.39
C PRO A 35 13.18 -5.16 -60.38
N LYS A 36 12.10 -4.39 -60.32
CA LYS A 36 12.17 -3.00 -59.83
C LYS A 36 12.36 -3.02 -58.31
N VAL A 37 12.85 -1.90 -57.76
CA VAL A 37 12.89 -1.69 -56.31
C VAL A 37 11.46 -1.77 -55.77
N ASP A 38 11.23 -2.69 -54.84
CA ASP A 38 9.97 -2.79 -54.12
C ASP A 38 10.02 -1.90 -52.88
N VAL A 39 9.13 -0.92 -52.80
CA VAL A 39 9.09 0.11 -51.75
C VAL A 39 7.74 0.02 -51.05
N GLY A 40 7.67 -0.86 -50.05
CA GLY A 40 6.63 -0.91 -49.03
C GLY A 40 5.20 -0.89 -49.56
N GLU A 41 4.64 -2.07 -49.83
CA GLU A 41 3.19 -2.23 -49.99
C GLU A 41 2.46 -1.68 -48.74
N ILE A 42 1.80 -0.53 -48.90
CA ILE A 42 0.85 -0.03 -47.91
C ILE A 42 -0.46 -0.77 -48.14
N ASP A 43 -0.91 -1.55 -47.15
CA ASP A 43 -2.24 -2.16 -47.20
C ASP A 43 -3.30 -1.05 -47.27
N THR A 44 -4.04 -1.03 -48.38
CA THR A 44 -5.08 -0.05 -48.69
C THR A 44 -6.48 -0.61 -48.50
N ARG A 45 -6.61 -1.77 -47.85
CA ARG A 45 -7.90 -2.29 -47.35
C ARG A 45 -8.49 -1.31 -46.34
N ALA A 46 -9.56 -0.64 -46.77
CA ALA A 46 -10.18 0.47 -46.05
C ALA A 46 -10.62 0.11 -44.61
N PRO A 47 -10.05 0.74 -43.57
CA PRO A 47 -10.56 0.68 -42.20
C PRO A 47 -11.67 1.73 -41.94
N PHE A 48 -12.15 2.43 -42.98
CA PHE A 48 -13.18 3.46 -42.86
C PHE A 48 -14.58 2.82 -42.85
N GLU A 49 -15.00 2.34 -41.68
CA GLU A 49 -16.43 2.21 -41.42
C GLU A 49 -17.13 3.56 -41.63
N SER A 50 -18.38 3.53 -42.09
CA SER A 50 -19.08 4.75 -42.49
C SER A 50 -19.14 5.78 -41.36
N VAL A 51 -19.02 7.06 -41.69
CA VAL A 51 -19.25 8.18 -40.74
C VAL A 51 -20.62 8.05 -40.05
N LYS A 52 -21.60 7.38 -40.68
CA LYS A 52 -22.90 7.05 -40.08
C LYS A 52 -22.80 6.13 -38.85
N ALA A 53 -21.84 5.20 -38.82
CA ALA A 53 -21.55 4.36 -37.65
C ALA A 53 -20.89 5.17 -36.53
N ALA A 54 -19.91 6.03 -36.87
CA ALA A 54 -19.28 6.94 -35.92
C ALA A 54 -20.30 7.91 -35.27
N VAL A 55 -21.27 8.42 -36.04
CA VAL A 55 -22.38 9.23 -35.50
C VAL A 55 -23.28 8.42 -34.58
N SER A 56 -23.49 7.12 -34.82
CA SER A 56 -24.25 6.24 -33.93
C SER A 56 -23.56 6.01 -32.57
N LEU A 57 -22.23 6.17 -32.49
CA LEU A 57 -21.45 6.04 -31.25
C LEU A 57 -21.56 7.25 -30.30
N PHE A 58 -22.03 8.39 -30.80
CA PHE A 58 -22.14 9.64 -30.03
C PHE A 58 -23.53 10.30 -30.10
N GLY A 59 -24.46 9.76 -30.88
CA GLY A 59 -25.72 10.42 -31.26
C GLY A 59 -26.98 9.95 -30.53
N GLU A 60 -26.90 9.00 -29.61
CA GLU A 60 -28.09 8.50 -28.87
C GLU A 60 -28.38 9.33 -27.61
N VAL A 61 -29.67 9.50 -27.30
CA VAL A 61 -30.17 10.63 -26.51
C VAL A 61 -29.94 10.47 -25.00
N ILE A 62 -29.59 11.59 -24.36
CA ILE A 62 -29.30 11.70 -22.92
C ILE A 62 -30.49 11.23 -22.06
N SER A 63 -30.27 10.18 -21.27
CA SER A 63 -31.08 9.86 -20.08
C SER A 63 -30.28 10.19 -18.81
N PRO A 64 -30.71 11.14 -17.97
CA PRO A 64 -29.89 11.66 -16.87
C PRO A 64 -29.98 10.82 -15.58
N ARG A 65 -29.68 9.51 -15.66
CA ARG A 65 -29.52 8.69 -14.43
C ARG A 65 -28.53 7.53 -14.58
N ALA A 66 -27.52 7.54 -13.71
CA ALA A 66 -26.66 6.42 -13.32
C ALA A 66 -25.93 5.62 -14.43
N ARG A 67 -24.77 6.11 -14.87
CA ARG A 67 -23.62 5.25 -15.19
C ARG A 67 -22.29 5.86 -14.71
N PRO A 68 -21.85 5.59 -13.47
CA PRO A 68 -20.43 5.62 -13.16
C PRO A 68 -19.80 4.37 -13.79
N VAL A 69 -19.57 4.40 -15.11
CA VAL A 69 -18.54 3.51 -15.68
C VAL A 69 -17.26 3.91 -14.97
N THR A 70 -16.69 3.00 -14.20
CA THR A 70 -15.34 3.14 -13.64
C THR A 70 -14.39 3.26 -14.82
N LYS A 71 -14.09 4.50 -15.19
CA LYS A 71 -13.07 4.80 -16.19
C LYS A 71 -11.79 4.15 -15.69
N LYS A 72 -11.37 3.07 -16.34
CA LYS A 72 -10.02 2.52 -16.16
C LYS A 72 -9.07 3.71 -16.18
N THR A 73 -8.18 3.80 -15.20
CA THR A 73 -7.25 4.93 -15.21
C THR A 73 -6.45 4.84 -16.51
N LYS A 74 -6.10 5.97 -17.15
CA LYS A 74 -5.34 5.92 -18.42
C LYS A 74 -4.06 5.08 -18.29
N ALA A 75 -3.50 5.00 -17.08
CA ALA A 75 -2.37 4.15 -16.73
C ALA A 75 -2.69 2.63 -16.79
N GLU A 76 -3.89 2.17 -16.47
CA GLU A 76 -4.31 0.76 -16.59
C GLU A 76 -4.47 0.34 -18.05
N GLU A 77 -5.15 1.16 -18.86
CA GLU A 77 -5.30 0.90 -20.30
C GLU A 77 -3.95 0.94 -21.01
N GLN A 78 -3.08 1.88 -20.63
CA GLN A 78 -1.71 1.97 -21.14
C GLN A 78 -0.84 0.77 -20.70
N LYS A 79 -0.98 0.26 -19.46
CA LYS A 79 -0.32 -0.97 -19.00
C LYS A 79 -0.80 -2.22 -19.74
N LEU A 80 -2.10 -2.31 -20.04
CA LEU A 80 -2.64 -3.42 -20.84
C LEU A 80 -2.09 -3.39 -22.27
N LEU A 81 -2.09 -2.21 -22.91
CA LEU A 81 -1.51 -2.03 -24.25
C LEU A 81 0.00 -2.30 -24.27
N GLU A 82 0.73 -1.93 -23.21
CA GLU A 82 2.15 -2.27 -23.04
C GLU A 82 2.36 -3.79 -22.92
N LYS A 83 1.52 -4.49 -22.15
CA LYS A 83 1.56 -5.96 -22.03
C LYS A 83 1.20 -6.68 -23.32
N GLU A 84 0.22 -6.20 -24.05
CA GLU A 84 -0.14 -6.73 -25.38
C GLU A 84 0.98 -6.48 -26.41
N THR A 85 1.66 -5.34 -26.33
CA THR A 85 2.84 -5.04 -27.14
C THR A 85 4.00 -5.97 -26.80
N GLN A 86 4.26 -6.21 -25.50
CA GLN A 86 5.26 -7.18 -25.03
C GLN A 86 4.93 -8.60 -25.55
N HIS A 87 3.67 -9.04 -25.49
CA HIS A 87 3.25 -10.34 -26.04
C HIS A 87 3.55 -10.45 -27.55
N HIS A 88 3.21 -9.42 -28.34
CA HIS A 88 3.49 -9.38 -29.78
C HIS A 88 5.00 -9.37 -30.09
N MET A 89 5.84 -8.76 -29.25
CA MET A 89 7.30 -8.85 -29.40
C MET A 89 7.81 -10.27 -29.16
N VAL A 90 7.39 -10.91 -28.06
CA VAL A 90 7.78 -12.30 -27.74
C VAL A 90 7.31 -13.29 -28.83
N LEU A 91 6.13 -13.09 -29.42
CA LEU A 91 5.67 -13.88 -30.57
C LEU A 91 6.59 -13.72 -31.80
N ARG A 92 6.99 -12.48 -32.14
CA ARG A 92 7.92 -12.22 -33.26
C ARG A 92 9.30 -12.81 -33.00
N GLU A 93 9.80 -12.75 -31.77
CA GLU A 93 11.06 -13.39 -31.39
C GLU A 93 10.96 -14.93 -31.48
N LEU A 94 9.87 -15.52 -30.99
CA LEU A 94 9.60 -16.95 -31.11
C LEU A 94 9.59 -17.42 -32.57
N ASP A 95 8.95 -16.67 -33.47
CA ASP A 95 8.93 -16.98 -34.91
C ASP A 95 10.31 -16.76 -35.56
N HIS A 96 11.03 -15.70 -35.20
CA HIS A 96 12.41 -15.49 -35.62
C HIS A 96 13.33 -16.66 -35.21
N TYR A 97 13.19 -17.19 -33.99
CA TYR A 97 13.94 -18.38 -33.55
C TYR A 97 13.46 -19.67 -34.24
N LYS A 98 12.18 -19.82 -34.62
CA LYS A 98 11.72 -20.94 -35.46
C LYS A 98 12.39 -20.92 -36.84
N ASP A 99 12.46 -19.76 -37.47
CA ASP A 99 13.11 -19.63 -38.78
C ASP A 99 14.63 -19.81 -38.71
N GLN A 100 15.28 -19.21 -37.71
CA GLN A 100 16.69 -19.46 -37.45
C GLN A 100 16.97 -20.95 -37.17
N LEU A 101 16.09 -21.66 -36.46
CA LEU A 101 16.20 -23.09 -36.21
C LEU A 101 16.10 -23.87 -37.53
N ARG A 102 15.03 -23.66 -38.31
CA ARG A 102 14.80 -24.27 -39.63
C ARG A 102 16.00 -24.13 -40.58
N ILE A 103 16.61 -22.94 -40.62
CA ILE A 103 17.83 -22.68 -41.39
C ILE A 103 18.99 -23.55 -40.87
N THR A 104 19.27 -23.53 -39.56
CA THR A 104 20.36 -24.35 -38.98
C THR A 104 20.12 -25.86 -39.04
N GLU A 105 18.88 -26.32 -39.01
CA GLU A 105 18.53 -27.73 -39.22
C GLU A 105 18.77 -28.16 -40.67
N SER A 106 18.47 -27.29 -41.65
CA SER A 106 18.78 -27.53 -43.06
C SER A 106 20.30 -27.58 -43.32
N ALA A 107 21.06 -26.70 -42.66
CA ALA A 107 22.53 -26.70 -42.73
C ALA A 107 23.13 -27.97 -42.09
N LYS A 108 22.67 -28.34 -40.89
CA LYS A 108 23.03 -29.60 -40.21
C LYS A 108 22.70 -30.83 -41.07
N ALA A 109 21.54 -30.85 -41.72
CA ALA A 109 21.17 -31.92 -42.63
C ALA A 109 22.07 -31.96 -43.89
N GLN A 110 22.61 -30.83 -44.33
CA GLN A 110 23.60 -30.78 -45.40
C GLN A 110 24.98 -31.28 -44.95
N ALA A 111 25.52 -30.78 -43.84
CA ALA A 111 26.79 -31.23 -43.27
C ALA A 111 26.80 -32.76 -43.04
N LEU A 112 25.70 -33.35 -42.58
CA LEU A 112 25.55 -34.80 -42.44
C LEU A 112 25.57 -35.56 -43.78
N ARG A 113 25.05 -34.99 -44.89
CA ARG A 113 25.17 -35.59 -46.24
C ARG A 113 26.60 -35.53 -46.75
N ASP A 114 27.30 -34.43 -46.49
CA ASP A 114 28.67 -34.23 -46.96
C ASP A 114 29.66 -35.07 -46.16
N LEU A 115 29.45 -35.23 -44.84
CA LEU A 115 30.13 -36.23 -44.01
C LEU A 115 29.86 -37.65 -44.52
N GLN A 116 28.63 -37.99 -44.92
CA GLN A 116 28.37 -39.29 -45.57
C GLN A 116 29.09 -39.42 -46.92
N ARG A 117 29.22 -38.35 -47.73
CA ARG A 117 29.99 -38.38 -48.99
C ARG A 117 31.48 -38.63 -48.71
N ALA A 118 32.07 -37.93 -47.76
CA ALA A 118 33.46 -38.10 -47.36
C ALA A 118 33.77 -39.51 -46.81
N ASN A 119 32.83 -40.15 -46.11
CA ASN A 119 32.99 -41.55 -45.71
C ASN A 119 32.92 -42.53 -46.90
N ARG A 120 32.07 -42.28 -47.91
CA ARG A 120 32.02 -43.09 -49.15
C ARG A 120 33.31 -42.96 -49.94
N THR A 121 33.82 -41.73 -50.14
CA THR A 121 35.07 -41.53 -50.89
C THR A 121 36.28 -42.17 -50.19
N LEU A 122 36.36 -42.11 -48.86
CA LEU A 122 37.39 -42.86 -48.12
C LEU A 122 37.27 -44.37 -48.31
N GLN A 123 36.06 -44.93 -48.33
CA GLN A 123 35.87 -46.37 -48.60
C GLN A 123 36.27 -46.73 -50.04
N GLU A 124 35.93 -45.90 -51.03
CA GLU A 124 36.38 -46.08 -52.42
C GLU A 124 37.91 -45.99 -52.57
N LEU A 125 38.57 -45.09 -51.82
CA LEU A 125 40.02 -44.99 -51.77
C LEU A 125 40.67 -46.21 -51.10
N THR A 126 40.06 -46.78 -50.05
CA THR A 126 40.53 -48.04 -49.43
C THR A 126 40.50 -49.19 -50.42
N ASN A 127 39.39 -49.39 -51.12
CA ASN A 127 39.27 -50.45 -52.13
C ASN A 127 40.31 -50.27 -53.26
N LYS A 128 40.61 -49.02 -53.66
CA LYS A 128 41.68 -48.72 -54.63
C LYS A 128 43.08 -49.02 -54.08
N LEU A 129 43.33 -48.74 -52.80
CA LEU A 129 44.61 -49.01 -52.14
C LEU A 129 44.89 -50.51 -52.07
N GLU A 130 43.87 -51.31 -51.75
CA GLU A 130 43.94 -52.76 -51.75
C GLU A 130 44.34 -53.27 -53.15
N SER A 131 43.58 -52.92 -54.20
CA SER A 131 43.89 -53.39 -55.57
C SER A 131 45.23 -52.88 -56.11
N LEU A 132 45.64 -51.65 -55.79
CA LEU A 132 46.95 -51.12 -56.18
C LEU A 132 48.09 -51.77 -55.40
N SER A 133 47.86 -52.21 -54.16
CA SER A 133 48.85 -52.97 -53.39
C SER A 133 49.08 -54.37 -53.99
N GLU A 134 48.01 -55.04 -54.44
CA GLU A 134 48.07 -56.32 -55.14
C GLU A 134 48.75 -56.19 -56.51
N ALA A 135 48.35 -55.21 -57.31
CA ALA A 135 48.95 -54.92 -58.62
C ALA A 135 50.45 -54.61 -58.51
N LYS A 136 50.84 -53.77 -57.54
CA LYS A 136 52.25 -53.52 -57.22
C LYS A 136 53.00 -54.79 -56.82
N GLN A 137 52.40 -55.67 -56.01
CA GLN A 137 53.04 -56.92 -55.60
C GLN A 137 53.16 -57.92 -56.77
N ALA A 138 52.23 -57.90 -57.72
CA ALA A 138 52.34 -58.64 -58.98
C ALA A 138 53.47 -58.08 -59.87
N ALA A 139 53.58 -56.76 -60.00
CA ALA A 139 54.66 -56.09 -60.75
C ALA A 139 56.05 -56.37 -60.15
N ILE A 140 56.17 -56.43 -58.81
CA ILE A 140 57.41 -56.87 -58.14
C ILE A 140 57.75 -58.31 -58.56
N LYS A 141 56.82 -59.26 -58.43
CA LYS A 141 57.04 -60.66 -58.86
C LYS A 141 57.41 -60.77 -60.35
N ALA A 142 56.78 -59.97 -61.21
CA ALA A 142 57.05 -59.94 -62.65
C ALA A 142 58.47 -59.41 -62.97
N THR A 143 58.86 -58.28 -62.37
CA THR A 143 60.22 -57.72 -62.53
C THR A 143 61.30 -58.65 -61.99
N GLU A 144 61.08 -59.31 -60.86
CA GLU A 144 62.01 -60.28 -60.28
C GLU A 144 62.16 -61.53 -61.14
N ALA A 145 61.06 -62.04 -61.73
CA ALA A 145 61.08 -63.15 -62.66
C ALA A 145 61.84 -62.80 -63.96
N ALA A 146 61.52 -61.66 -64.59
CA ALA A 146 62.21 -61.20 -65.80
C ALA A 146 63.71 -60.93 -65.54
N LYS A 147 64.05 -60.31 -64.41
CA LYS A 147 65.44 -60.09 -63.96
C LYS A 147 66.21 -61.39 -63.71
N SER A 148 65.52 -62.48 -63.41
CA SER A 148 66.14 -63.79 -63.18
C SER A 148 66.35 -64.55 -64.48
N ARG A 149 65.36 -64.56 -65.39
CA ARG A 149 65.52 -65.09 -66.76
C ARG A 149 66.59 -64.37 -67.57
N ALA A 150 66.63 -63.03 -67.50
CA ALA A 150 67.66 -62.24 -68.18
C ALA A 150 69.07 -62.63 -67.72
N ARG A 151 69.27 -62.89 -66.42
CA ARG A 151 70.55 -63.40 -65.90
C ARG A 151 70.86 -64.81 -66.35
N GLU A 152 69.88 -65.72 -66.31
CA GLU A 152 70.07 -67.10 -66.79
C GLU A 152 70.48 -67.15 -68.27
N LEU A 153 69.88 -66.33 -69.13
CA LEU A 153 70.28 -66.21 -70.54
C LEU A 153 71.66 -65.56 -70.70
N GLU A 154 72.01 -64.57 -69.89
CA GLU A 154 73.35 -63.95 -69.86
C GLU A 154 74.44 -64.91 -69.34
N GLU A 155 74.09 -65.90 -68.52
CA GLU A 155 74.98 -66.98 -68.09
C GLU A 155 75.12 -68.06 -69.19
N GLN A 156 73.99 -68.51 -69.77
CA GLN A 156 73.96 -69.47 -70.90
C GLN A 156 74.70 -68.97 -72.16
N LYS A 157 74.83 -67.65 -72.32
CA LYS A 157 75.66 -66.98 -73.34
C LYS A 157 77.08 -67.56 -73.43
N SER A 158 77.70 -67.91 -72.30
CA SER A 158 79.05 -68.47 -72.24
C SER A 158 79.20 -69.81 -72.97
N LEU A 159 78.12 -70.61 -72.99
CA LEU A 159 78.02 -71.89 -73.69
C LEU A 159 77.58 -71.69 -75.14
N LYS A 160 76.52 -70.89 -75.37
CA LYS A 160 75.91 -70.69 -76.69
C LYS A 160 76.78 -69.89 -77.65
N ALA A 161 77.64 -68.98 -77.17
CA ALA A 161 78.56 -68.21 -78.02
C ALA A 161 79.59 -69.08 -78.78
N GLN A 162 79.85 -70.31 -78.32
CA GLN A 162 80.76 -71.26 -78.96
C GLN A 162 80.12 -71.97 -80.17
N LEU A 163 78.80 -71.88 -80.32
CA LEU A 163 78.01 -72.60 -81.35
C LEU A 163 77.63 -71.74 -82.56
N GLY A 164 78.13 -70.50 -82.65
CA GLY A 164 78.05 -69.66 -83.87
C GLY A 164 76.66 -69.16 -84.29
N SER A 165 75.59 -69.49 -83.56
CA SER A 165 74.23 -69.00 -83.82
C SER A 165 73.95 -67.69 -83.10
N ASP A 166 73.28 -66.75 -83.78
CA ASP A 166 72.93 -65.44 -83.22
C ASP A 166 71.58 -65.40 -82.49
N ALA A 167 70.80 -66.49 -82.51
CA ALA A 167 69.46 -66.53 -81.92
C ALA A 167 69.40 -66.14 -80.44
N TRP A 168 70.43 -66.48 -79.65
CA TRP A 168 70.51 -66.14 -78.22
C TRP A 168 70.56 -64.63 -77.95
N LYS A 169 71.02 -63.81 -78.92
CA LYS A 169 71.02 -62.35 -78.80
C LYS A 169 69.59 -61.83 -78.75
N LEU A 170 68.74 -62.30 -79.67
CA LEU A 170 67.33 -61.98 -79.74
C LEU A 170 66.59 -62.44 -78.47
N ASP A 171 66.88 -63.64 -77.96
CA ASP A 171 66.31 -64.13 -76.69
C ASP A 171 66.64 -63.17 -75.53
N VAL A 172 67.92 -62.82 -75.36
CA VAL A 172 68.40 -61.88 -74.32
C VAL A 172 67.76 -60.50 -74.47
N ASP A 173 67.68 -59.95 -75.68
CA ASP A 173 67.09 -58.64 -75.91
C ASP A 173 65.56 -58.63 -75.67
N THR A 174 64.85 -59.73 -75.97
CA THR A 174 63.42 -59.84 -75.62
C THR A 174 63.16 -59.94 -74.11
N GLU A 175 63.97 -60.67 -73.34
CA GLU A 175 63.86 -60.66 -71.87
C GLU A 175 64.28 -59.32 -71.26
N ARG A 176 65.24 -58.61 -71.86
CA ARG A 176 65.62 -57.24 -71.44
C ARG A 176 64.48 -56.24 -71.66
N GLU A 177 63.78 -56.30 -72.79
CA GLU A 177 62.59 -55.47 -73.02
C GLU A 177 61.40 -55.88 -72.12
N ARG A 178 61.21 -57.18 -71.80
CA ARG A 178 60.23 -57.63 -70.78
C ARG A 178 60.56 -57.11 -69.38
N TYR A 179 61.83 -57.11 -68.97
CA TYR A 179 62.27 -56.51 -67.71
C TYR A 179 62.06 -54.99 -67.70
N LYS A 180 62.35 -54.30 -68.80
CA LYS A 180 62.14 -52.85 -68.96
C LYS A 180 60.66 -52.47 -68.91
N ALA A 181 59.78 -53.24 -69.56
CA ALA A 181 58.33 -53.05 -69.50
C ALA A 181 57.78 -53.22 -68.07
N SER A 182 58.04 -54.37 -67.44
CA SER A 182 57.60 -54.64 -66.05
C SER A 182 58.21 -53.68 -65.02
N SER A 183 59.44 -53.18 -65.26
CA SER A 183 60.05 -52.12 -64.44
C SER A 183 59.31 -50.79 -64.57
N GLY A 184 58.84 -50.46 -65.79
CA GLY A 184 57.95 -49.32 -66.06
C GLY A 184 56.61 -49.45 -65.35
N GLU A 185 55.96 -50.62 -65.41
CA GLU A 185 54.73 -50.92 -64.66
C GLU A 185 54.93 -50.74 -63.14
N LEU A 186 56.04 -51.25 -62.59
CA LEU A 186 56.38 -51.08 -61.18
C LEU A 186 56.65 -49.62 -60.78
N ILE A 187 57.12 -48.78 -61.72
CA ILE A 187 57.26 -47.33 -61.50
C ILE A 187 55.89 -46.64 -61.56
N ALA A 188 55.02 -47.00 -62.51
CA ALA A 188 53.65 -46.49 -62.59
C ALA A 188 52.84 -46.79 -61.32
N CYS A 189 52.81 -48.05 -60.86
CA CYS A 189 52.12 -48.44 -59.62
C CYS A 189 52.69 -47.74 -58.36
N LYS A 190 53.98 -47.35 -58.36
CA LYS A 190 54.56 -46.53 -57.27
C LYS A 190 54.05 -45.09 -57.32
N GLN A 191 53.96 -44.49 -58.52
CA GLN A 191 53.44 -43.13 -58.69
C GLN A 191 51.95 -43.06 -58.34
N GLU A 192 51.15 -44.03 -58.78
CA GLU A 192 49.73 -44.13 -58.45
C GLU A 192 49.52 -44.28 -56.93
N LEU A 193 50.36 -45.07 -56.25
CA LEU A 193 50.33 -45.20 -54.79
C LEU A 193 50.72 -43.89 -54.08
N THR A 194 51.63 -43.08 -54.62
CA THR A 194 51.90 -41.74 -54.07
C THR A 194 50.78 -40.74 -54.32
N ASN A 195 50.10 -40.80 -55.47
CA ASN A 195 48.93 -39.96 -55.75
C ASN A 195 47.77 -40.33 -54.81
N LEU A 196 47.47 -41.63 -54.67
CA LEU A 196 46.39 -42.13 -53.82
C LEU A 196 46.57 -41.77 -52.33
N ARG A 197 47.82 -41.64 -51.87
CA ARG A 197 48.10 -41.11 -50.51
C ARG A 197 47.65 -39.66 -50.35
N GLN A 198 47.93 -38.80 -51.34
CA GLN A 198 47.49 -37.41 -51.34
C GLN A 198 45.95 -37.32 -51.40
N ASP A 199 45.31 -38.17 -52.21
CA ASP A 199 43.83 -38.30 -52.22
C ASP A 199 43.28 -38.72 -50.85
N PHE A 200 43.96 -39.64 -50.16
CA PHE A 200 43.60 -40.10 -48.81
C PHE A 200 43.74 -39.02 -47.75
N ASP A 201 44.87 -38.30 -47.73
CA ASP A 201 45.14 -37.23 -46.78
C ASP A 201 44.09 -36.11 -46.95
N ALA A 202 43.83 -35.69 -48.20
CA ALA A 202 42.80 -34.70 -48.52
C ALA A 202 41.37 -35.17 -48.17
N ALA A 203 41.03 -36.46 -48.40
CA ALA A 203 39.74 -37.02 -48.04
C ALA A 203 39.55 -37.15 -46.52
N LEU A 204 40.65 -37.38 -45.77
CA LEU A 204 40.64 -37.41 -44.31
C LEU A 204 40.48 -36.00 -43.72
N GLU A 205 41.20 -35.01 -44.24
CA GLU A 205 41.02 -33.59 -43.88
C GLU A 205 39.57 -33.13 -44.15
N ALA A 206 39.03 -33.42 -45.34
CA ALA A 206 37.65 -33.10 -45.68
C ALA A 206 36.62 -33.80 -44.76
N LYS A 207 36.87 -35.04 -44.34
CA LYS A 207 36.04 -35.75 -43.35
C LYS A 207 36.11 -35.08 -41.97
N LEU A 208 37.29 -34.66 -41.52
CA LEU A 208 37.48 -34.00 -40.23
C LEU A 208 36.78 -32.64 -40.19
N ALA A 209 36.92 -31.84 -41.25
CA ALA A 209 36.20 -30.57 -41.39
C ALA A 209 34.68 -30.76 -41.40
N ALA A 210 34.16 -31.70 -42.21
CA ALA A 210 32.72 -31.99 -42.26
C ALA A 210 32.17 -32.55 -40.93
N PHE A 211 33.00 -33.21 -40.12
CA PHE A 211 32.61 -33.66 -38.78
C PHE A 211 32.54 -32.50 -37.79
N GLN A 212 33.51 -31.58 -37.82
CA GLN A 212 33.50 -30.37 -37.00
C GLN A 212 32.29 -29.49 -37.33
N GLU A 213 32.04 -29.20 -38.61
CA GLU A 213 30.88 -28.42 -39.06
C GLU A 213 29.54 -29.08 -38.67
N ALA A 214 29.44 -30.42 -38.74
CA ALA A 214 28.24 -31.15 -38.33
C ALA A 214 27.96 -31.04 -36.82
N GLU A 215 28.98 -31.09 -35.96
CA GLU A 215 28.83 -30.89 -34.52
C GLU A 215 28.61 -29.42 -34.13
N GLU A 216 29.27 -28.45 -34.80
CA GLU A 216 28.97 -27.02 -34.61
C GLU A 216 27.51 -26.70 -34.97
N ALA A 217 27.01 -27.20 -36.10
CA ALA A 217 25.61 -27.07 -36.50
C ALA A 217 24.66 -27.81 -35.52
N ARG A 218 25.11 -28.91 -34.89
CA ARG A 218 24.37 -29.62 -33.85
C ARG A 218 24.29 -28.81 -32.54
N HIS A 219 25.37 -28.15 -32.13
CA HIS A 219 25.39 -27.25 -30.98
C HIS A 219 24.53 -26.00 -31.24
N ALA A 220 24.64 -25.39 -32.42
CA ALA A 220 23.84 -24.23 -32.82
C ALA A 220 22.34 -24.53 -32.95
N THR A 221 21.95 -25.71 -33.44
CA THR A 221 20.54 -26.15 -33.42
C THR A 221 20.03 -26.36 -32.00
N LYS A 222 20.84 -26.95 -31.10
CA LYS A 222 20.45 -27.19 -29.70
C LYS A 222 20.15 -25.89 -28.96
N THR A 223 21.05 -24.90 -28.98
CA THR A 223 20.86 -23.64 -28.24
C THR A 223 19.71 -22.81 -28.78
N LYS A 224 19.46 -22.82 -30.09
CA LYS A 224 18.28 -22.18 -30.70
C LYS A 224 16.98 -22.88 -30.31
N GLN A 225 16.96 -24.21 -30.26
CA GLN A 225 15.80 -24.98 -29.82
C GLN A 225 15.49 -24.76 -28.33
N GLU A 226 16.51 -24.66 -27.48
CA GLU A 226 16.35 -24.29 -26.06
C GLU A 226 15.71 -22.91 -25.91
N LYS A 227 16.17 -21.92 -26.67
CA LYS A 227 15.62 -20.55 -26.66
C LYS A 227 14.19 -20.47 -27.21
N ARG A 228 13.90 -21.19 -28.31
CA ARG A 228 12.55 -21.37 -28.86
C ARG A 228 11.61 -21.99 -27.83
N ASN A 229 12.08 -23.01 -27.09
CA ASN A 229 11.28 -23.68 -26.06
C ASN A 229 10.99 -22.77 -24.87
N GLN A 230 11.93 -21.89 -24.47
CA GLN A 230 11.72 -20.93 -23.39
C GLN A 230 10.67 -19.88 -23.77
N LEU A 231 10.82 -19.20 -24.91
CA LEU A 231 9.84 -18.24 -25.42
C LEU A 231 8.46 -18.90 -25.62
N SER A 232 8.41 -20.18 -26.02
CA SER A 232 7.15 -20.93 -26.15
C SER A 232 6.45 -21.19 -24.81
N LYS A 233 7.16 -21.23 -23.68
CA LYS A 233 6.55 -21.29 -22.34
C LYS A 233 6.01 -19.93 -21.92
N GLU A 234 6.77 -18.87 -22.17
CA GLU A 234 6.36 -17.48 -21.86
C GLU A 234 5.09 -17.09 -22.64
N VAL A 235 4.99 -17.47 -23.92
CA VAL A 235 3.76 -17.32 -24.71
C VAL A 235 2.59 -18.13 -24.15
N ALA A 236 2.82 -19.33 -23.59
CA ALA A 236 1.77 -20.13 -22.97
C ALA A 236 1.27 -19.48 -21.66
N MET A 237 2.18 -19.12 -20.74
CA MET A 237 1.83 -18.45 -19.48
C MET A 237 1.13 -17.11 -19.71
N MET A 238 1.53 -16.34 -20.73
CA MET A 238 0.84 -15.09 -21.09
C MET A 238 -0.57 -15.31 -21.62
N ARG A 239 -0.86 -16.45 -22.27
CA ARG A 239 -2.21 -16.80 -22.71
C ARG A 239 -3.07 -17.25 -21.55
N GLU A 240 -2.55 -18.12 -20.71
CA GLU A 240 -3.22 -18.57 -19.47
C GLU A 240 -3.61 -17.39 -18.57
N MET A 241 -2.71 -16.42 -18.37
CA MET A 241 -3.03 -15.17 -17.65
C MET A 241 -4.07 -14.30 -18.38
N LEU A 242 -4.06 -14.25 -19.72
CA LEU A 242 -5.03 -13.49 -20.50
C LEU A 242 -6.43 -14.13 -20.42
N ASP A 243 -6.51 -15.45 -20.52
CA ASP A 243 -7.75 -16.23 -20.43
C ASP A 243 -8.37 -16.10 -19.02
N GLN A 244 -7.54 -16.14 -17.96
CA GLN A 244 -7.99 -15.87 -16.58
C GLN A 244 -8.54 -14.44 -16.44
N VAL A 245 -7.81 -13.41 -16.91
CA VAL A 245 -8.27 -12.02 -16.84
C VAL A 245 -9.56 -11.79 -17.64
N GLN A 246 -9.78 -12.53 -18.73
CA GLN A 246 -11.05 -12.53 -19.46
C GLN A 246 -12.18 -13.18 -18.63
N HIS A 247 -11.91 -14.30 -17.95
CA HIS A 247 -12.88 -14.95 -17.07
C HIS A 247 -13.28 -14.04 -15.89
N ASP A 248 -12.31 -13.49 -15.16
CA ASP A 248 -12.54 -12.58 -14.03
C ASP A 248 -13.34 -11.33 -14.47
N SER A 249 -13.02 -10.78 -15.65
CA SER A 249 -13.72 -9.64 -16.25
C SER A 249 -15.18 -9.96 -16.63
N LEU A 250 -15.48 -11.19 -17.05
CA LEU A 250 -16.85 -11.64 -17.33
C LEU A 250 -17.63 -11.88 -16.03
N GLN A 251 -17.02 -12.52 -15.02
CA GLN A 251 -17.64 -12.71 -13.71
C GLN A 251 -18.00 -11.37 -13.06
N ALA A 252 -17.06 -10.41 -13.05
CA ALA A 252 -17.30 -9.07 -12.49
C ALA A 252 -18.44 -8.31 -13.22
N GLN A 253 -18.63 -8.55 -14.52
CA GLN A 253 -19.77 -8.01 -15.27
C GLN A 253 -21.09 -8.68 -14.87
N GLU A 254 -21.10 -9.99 -14.66
CA GLU A 254 -22.28 -10.74 -14.20
C GLU A 254 -22.69 -10.31 -12.78
N GLU A 255 -21.74 -10.18 -11.86
CA GLU A 255 -21.97 -9.68 -10.49
C GLU A 255 -22.49 -8.23 -10.48
N HIS A 256 -21.93 -7.36 -11.32
CA HIS A 256 -22.43 -6.00 -11.49
C HIS A 256 -23.86 -5.95 -12.04
N LEU A 257 -24.24 -6.86 -12.94
CA LEU A 257 -25.62 -6.99 -13.44
C LEU A 257 -26.58 -7.50 -12.36
N LYS A 258 -26.18 -8.48 -11.54
CA LYS A 258 -26.96 -8.95 -10.38
C LYS A 258 -27.23 -7.80 -9.40
N LEU A 259 -26.19 -7.04 -9.06
CA LEU A 259 -26.29 -5.87 -8.16
C LEU A 259 -27.19 -4.75 -8.71
N ILE A 260 -27.31 -4.61 -10.03
CA ILE A 260 -28.29 -3.70 -10.65
C ILE A 260 -29.72 -4.24 -10.45
N ALA A 261 -29.96 -5.52 -10.76
CA ALA A 261 -31.28 -6.13 -10.61
C ALA A 261 -31.78 -6.10 -9.15
N GLU A 262 -30.89 -6.37 -8.18
CA GLU A 262 -31.19 -6.23 -6.75
C GLU A 262 -31.60 -4.79 -6.38
N LYS A 263 -30.86 -3.79 -6.88
CA LYS A 263 -31.19 -2.37 -6.65
C LYS A 263 -32.50 -1.96 -7.31
N GLU A 264 -32.84 -2.50 -8.47
CA GLU A 264 -34.12 -2.28 -9.13
C GLU A 264 -35.28 -2.89 -8.34
N VAL A 265 -35.11 -4.11 -7.80
CA VAL A 265 -36.09 -4.75 -6.89
C VAL A 265 -36.27 -3.92 -5.62
N HIS A 266 -35.19 -3.50 -4.96
CA HIS A 266 -35.29 -2.63 -3.77
C HIS A 266 -35.99 -1.30 -4.07
N LEU A 267 -35.69 -0.66 -5.21
CA LEU A 267 -36.32 0.59 -5.61
C LEU A 267 -37.82 0.40 -5.88
N LEU A 268 -38.21 -0.72 -6.49
CA LEU A 268 -39.61 -1.09 -6.73
C LEU A 268 -40.37 -1.35 -5.42
N VAL A 269 -39.76 -2.06 -4.45
CA VAL A 269 -40.31 -2.25 -3.09
C VAL A 269 -40.47 -0.93 -2.35
N HIS A 270 -39.46 -0.05 -2.38
CA HIS A 270 -39.57 1.28 -1.78
C HIS A 270 -40.65 2.13 -2.46
N LYS A 271 -40.84 2.00 -3.78
CA LYS A 271 -41.92 2.68 -4.51
C LYS A 271 -43.30 2.17 -4.09
N SER A 272 -43.52 0.86 -3.98
CA SER A 272 -44.81 0.32 -3.53
C SER A 272 -45.10 0.65 -2.07
N ALA A 273 -44.08 0.64 -1.19
CA ALA A 273 -44.21 1.07 0.20
C ALA A 273 -44.57 2.56 0.31
N LYS A 274 -43.96 3.42 -0.52
CA LYS A 274 -44.33 4.84 -0.63
C LYS A 274 -45.78 5.01 -1.09
N GLU A 275 -46.18 4.33 -2.16
CA GLU A 275 -47.55 4.39 -2.68
C GLU A 275 -48.60 3.86 -1.69
N ALA A 276 -48.24 2.93 -0.81
CA ALA A 276 -49.08 2.49 0.30
C ALA A 276 -49.18 3.55 1.41
N ALA A 277 -48.06 4.15 1.82
CA ALA A 277 -48.04 5.22 2.81
C ALA A 277 -48.79 6.48 2.33
N GLU A 278 -48.68 6.84 1.05
CA GLU A 278 -49.43 7.96 0.46
C GLU A 278 -50.95 7.69 0.46
N LYS A 279 -51.39 6.44 0.28
CA LYS A 279 -52.81 6.04 0.42
C LYS A 279 -53.28 6.14 1.87
N GLU A 280 -52.50 5.66 2.83
CA GLU A 280 -52.90 5.73 4.25
C GLU A 280 -52.90 7.17 4.77
N ILE A 281 -51.94 8.01 4.36
CA ILE A 281 -51.96 9.46 4.64
C ILE A 281 -53.20 10.13 4.04
N LYS A 282 -53.65 9.70 2.85
CA LYS A 282 -54.89 10.20 2.24
C LYS A 282 -56.13 9.74 3.01
N ARG A 283 -56.21 8.45 3.39
CA ARG A 283 -57.28 7.90 4.24
C ARG A 283 -57.34 8.65 5.58
N LEU A 284 -56.22 8.80 6.28
CA LEU A 284 -56.16 9.53 7.55
C LEU A 284 -56.52 11.01 7.41
N ARG A 285 -56.29 11.63 6.24
CA ARG A 285 -56.76 13.00 5.93
C ARG A 285 -58.25 13.08 5.61
N GLU A 286 -58.89 11.97 5.25
CA GLU A 286 -60.33 11.87 5.01
C GLU A 286 -61.08 11.48 6.30
N GLU A 287 -60.46 10.63 7.15
CA GLU A 287 -60.98 10.18 8.45
C GLU A 287 -60.74 11.20 9.57
N TYR A 288 -59.60 11.89 9.55
CA TYR A 288 -59.27 13.06 10.36
C TYR A 288 -59.12 14.31 9.48
N GLY A 289 -60.02 14.46 8.51
CA GLY A 289 -60.28 15.77 7.92
C GLY A 289 -60.70 16.75 9.04
N PRO A 290 -60.59 18.08 8.82
CA PRO A 290 -61.15 19.01 9.79
C PRO A 290 -62.64 18.70 9.95
N GLU A 291 -63.08 18.40 11.18
CA GLU A 291 -64.49 18.61 11.52
C GLU A 291 -64.71 20.11 11.32
N GLU A 292 -65.32 20.52 10.20
CA GLU A 292 -65.49 21.94 9.83
C GLU A 292 -66.21 22.70 10.98
N ASN A 293 -67.13 21.99 11.63
CA ASN A 293 -67.85 22.38 12.83
C ASN A 293 -66.97 22.68 14.08
N LEU A 294 -65.72 22.21 14.19
CA LEU A 294 -64.87 22.47 15.37
C LEU A 294 -64.28 23.87 15.37
N VAL A 295 -63.94 24.42 14.20
CA VAL A 295 -63.47 25.80 14.09
C VAL A 295 -64.64 26.75 14.39
N GLU A 296 -65.81 26.47 13.81
CA GLU A 296 -67.04 27.23 14.08
C GLU A 296 -67.43 27.18 15.57
N LYS A 297 -67.42 26.00 16.21
CA LYS A 297 -67.69 25.87 17.67
C LYS A 297 -66.64 26.59 18.53
N LEU A 298 -65.38 26.63 18.12
CA LEU A 298 -64.33 27.35 18.85
C LEU A 298 -64.52 28.86 18.74
N GLU A 299 -64.95 29.36 17.59
CA GLU A 299 -65.25 30.78 17.36
C GLU A 299 -66.55 31.19 18.07
N GLU A 300 -67.60 30.36 18.03
CA GLU A 300 -68.83 30.50 18.82
C GLU A 300 -68.53 30.55 20.33
N ALA A 301 -67.72 29.61 20.84
CA ALA A 301 -67.31 29.59 22.24
C ALA A 301 -66.44 30.81 22.62
N THR A 302 -65.60 31.31 21.71
CA THR A 302 -64.75 32.49 21.92
C THR A 302 -65.58 33.75 22.02
N GLU A 303 -66.57 33.93 21.14
CA GLU A 303 -67.48 35.09 21.18
C GLU A 303 -68.42 35.01 22.40
N ALA A 304 -68.86 33.81 22.81
CA ALA A 304 -69.60 33.61 24.06
C ALA A 304 -68.77 33.97 25.31
N ILE A 305 -67.48 33.62 25.35
CA ILE A 305 -66.55 34.03 26.41
C ILE A 305 -66.41 35.57 26.44
N LYS A 306 -66.32 36.21 25.28
CA LYS A 306 -66.22 37.67 25.14
C LYS A 306 -67.47 38.40 25.67
N VAL A 307 -68.67 37.92 25.35
CA VAL A 307 -69.93 38.44 25.93
C VAL A 307 -69.96 38.31 27.45
N LEU A 308 -69.50 37.17 27.99
CA LEU A 308 -69.40 36.98 29.46
C LEU A 308 -68.36 37.91 30.12
N GLN A 309 -67.27 38.24 29.42
CA GLN A 309 -66.28 39.22 29.90
C GLN A 309 -66.84 40.65 29.90
N GLU A 310 -67.61 41.04 28.89
CA GLU A 310 -68.30 42.34 28.85
C GLU A 310 -69.31 42.46 29.99
N GLN A 311 -70.18 41.45 30.17
CA GLN A 311 -71.14 41.41 31.29
C GLN A 311 -70.45 41.49 32.67
N LEU A 312 -69.34 40.76 32.86
CA LEU A 312 -68.57 40.81 34.11
C LEU A 312 -67.96 42.20 34.35
N ASN A 313 -67.53 42.90 33.30
CA ASN A 313 -66.99 44.25 33.41
C ASN A 313 -68.08 45.30 33.67
N ASP A 314 -69.27 45.16 33.10
CA ASP A 314 -70.42 46.03 33.39
C ASP A 314 -70.91 45.88 34.85
N VAL A 315 -70.97 44.64 35.37
CA VAL A 315 -71.27 44.38 36.78
C VAL A 315 -70.22 45.04 37.68
N ARG A 316 -68.92 44.81 37.42
CA ARG A 316 -67.82 45.47 38.16
C ARG A 316 -67.88 47.00 38.10
N ALA A 317 -68.23 47.56 36.95
CA ALA A 317 -68.40 49.01 36.80
C ALA A 317 -69.64 49.52 37.59
N SER A 318 -70.66 48.69 37.76
CA SER A 318 -71.83 49.01 38.59
C SER A 318 -71.52 48.93 40.08
N ASP A 319 -70.83 47.88 40.53
CA ASP A 319 -70.39 47.71 41.92
C ASP A 319 -69.44 48.84 42.35
N LEU A 320 -68.51 49.23 41.47
CA LEU A 320 -67.60 50.36 41.70
C LEU A 320 -68.38 51.69 41.83
N ARG A 321 -69.41 51.91 41.00
CA ARG A 321 -70.29 53.08 41.09
C ARG A 321 -71.11 53.08 42.38
N SER A 322 -71.63 51.93 42.84
CA SER A 322 -72.33 51.86 44.14
C SER A 322 -71.40 52.08 45.33
N LEU A 323 -70.18 51.54 45.29
CA LEU A 323 -69.16 51.81 46.32
C LEU A 323 -68.79 53.30 46.38
N GLN A 324 -68.64 53.97 45.23
CA GLN A 324 -68.39 55.41 45.19
C GLN A 324 -69.56 56.23 45.76
N ALA A 325 -70.81 55.81 45.56
CA ALA A 325 -71.98 56.45 46.17
C ALA A 325 -71.96 56.31 47.71
N VAL A 326 -71.78 55.08 48.22
CA VAL A 326 -71.71 54.80 49.68
C VAL A 326 -70.55 55.55 50.35
N VAL A 327 -69.38 55.64 49.71
CA VAL A 327 -68.24 56.43 50.21
C VAL A 327 -68.56 57.93 50.24
N SER A 328 -69.34 58.44 49.28
CA SER A 328 -69.77 59.84 49.25
C SER A 328 -70.80 60.15 50.34
N GLU A 329 -71.74 59.24 50.60
CA GLU A 329 -72.69 59.33 51.71
C GLU A 329 -71.99 59.30 53.07
N LEU A 330 -70.98 58.43 53.23
CA LEU A 330 -70.15 58.35 54.45
C LEU A 330 -69.41 59.67 54.74
N GLU A 331 -68.80 60.30 53.73
CA GLU A 331 -68.17 61.62 53.87
C GLU A 331 -69.18 62.76 54.11
N CYS A 332 -70.46 62.55 53.80
CA CYS A 332 -71.53 63.49 54.15
C CYS A 332 -71.92 63.35 55.63
N ALA A 333 -72.25 62.14 56.10
CA ALA A 333 -72.56 61.86 57.50
C ALA A 333 -71.41 62.24 58.46
N LYS A 334 -70.17 62.08 58.00
CA LYS A 334 -68.95 62.51 58.70
C LYS A 334 -68.86 64.04 58.90
N LYS A 335 -69.40 64.85 57.98
CA LYS A 335 -69.49 66.32 58.14
C LYS A 335 -70.60 66.70 59.12
N GLU A 336 -71.76 66.08 59.02
CA GLU A 336 -72.87 66.27 59.96
C GLU A 336 -72.42 65.97 61.41
N LEU A 337 -71.63 64.91 61.61
CA LEU A 337 -71.03 64.60 62.91
C LEU A 337 -70.07 65.70 63.42
N GLN A 338 -69.32 66.38 62.53
CA GLN A 338 -68.47 67.51 62.92
C GLN A 338 -69.29 68.74 63.34
N GLU A 339 -70.45 68.98 62.74
CA GLU A 339 -71.36 70.05 63.16
C GLU A 339 -71.99 69.76 64.54
N VAL A 340 -72.35 68.50 64.82
CA VAL A 340 -72.82 68.07 66.16
C VAL A 340 -71.76 68.30 67.24
N VAL A 341 -70.49 67.98 66.96
CA VAL A 341 -69.37 68.25 67.90
C VAL A 341 -69.16 69.76 68.12
N ALA A 342 -69.36 70.59 67.09
CA ALA A 342 -69.33 72.05 67.25
C ALA A 342 -70.49 72.56 68.14
N GLY A 343 -71.68 71.97 68.01
CA GLY A 343 -72.83 72.26 68.87
C GLY A 343 -72.60 71.89 70.34
N GLU A 344 -71.93 70.78 70.61
CA GLU A 344 -71.59 70.34 71.97
C GLU A 344 -70.74 71.38 72.73
N ALA A 345 -69.78 72.00 72.05
CA ALA A 345 -68.93 73.05 72.62
C ALA A 345 -69.72 74.30 73.05
N VAL A 346 -70.78 74.66 72.29
CA VAL A 346 -71.67 75.78 72.64
C VAL A 346 -72.46 75.47 73.90
N ILE A 347 -73.02 74.26 74.01
CA ILE A 347 -73.80 73.83 75.20
C ILE A 347 -72.92 73.88 76.45
N ARG A 348 -71.69 73.34 76.38
CA ARG A 348 -70.73 73.32 77.48
C ARG A 348 -70.44 74.74 78.03
N SER A 349 -70.32 75.73 77.14
CA SER A 349 -70.12 77.14 77.54
C SER A 349 -71.29 77.76 78.32
N SER A 350 -72.52 77.27 78.12
CA SER A 350 -73.71 77.73 78.85
C SER A 350 -73.84 77.12 80.24
N GLU A 351 -73.35 75.89 80.43
CA GLU A 351 -73.40 75.16 81.70
C GLU A 351 -72.52 75.82 82.77
N ASP A 352 -71.32 76.27 82.39
CA ASP A 352 -70.41 76.94 83.32
C ASP A 352 -70.93 78.33 83.76
N SER A 353 -71.73 79.00 82.91
CA SER A 353 -72.44 80.23 83.28
C SER A 353 -73.55 79.99 84.32
N LEU A 354 -74.15 78.79 84.34
CA LEU A 354 -75.12 78.38 85.36
C LEU A 354 -74.43 77.96 86.67
N LYS A 355 -73.29 77.25 86.62
CA LYS A 355 -72.49 76.90 87.80
C LYS A 355 -72.09 78.14 88.61
N GLN A 356 -71.64 79.21 87.92
CA GLN A 356 -71.19 80.44 88.58
C GLN A 356 -72.30 81.15 89.39
N LYS A 357 -73.58 80.97 89.01
CA LYS A 357 -74.74 81.55 89.73
C LYS A 357 -75.24 80.69 90.90
N LEU A 358 -74.89 79.42 90.94
CA LEU A 358 -75.31 78.50 92.01
C LEU A 358 -74.53 78.73 93.32
N GLU A 359 -73.23 79.05 93.21
CA GLU A 359 -72.35 79.16 94.39
C GLU A 359 -72.60 80.42 95.24
N GLU A 360 -73.06 81.51 94.63
CA GLU A 360 -73.44 82.74 95.35
C GLU A 360 -74.64 82.49 96.30
N VAL A 361 -75.53 81.56 95.96
CA VAL A 361 -76.73 81.24 96.76
C VAL A 361 -76.37 80.38 97.97
N LYS A 362 -75.42 79.43 97.85
CA LYS A 362 -74.95 78.63 98.99
C LYS A 362 -74.37 79.48 100.12
N SER A 363 -73.59 80.50 99.77
CA SER A 363 -72.90 81.39 100.71
C SER A 363 -73.83 81.97 101.79
N LYS A 364 -75.07 82.33 101.40
CA LYS A 364 -76.08 82.94 102.27
C LYS A 364 -76.88 81.93 103.11
N HIS A 365 -76.64 80.62 102.94
CA HIS A 365 -77.33 79.56 103.70
C HIS A 365 -76.52 79.10 104.93
N SER A 366 -75.19 79.01 104.79
CA SER A 366 -74.27 78.51 105.83
C SER A 366 -74.18 79.38 107.10
N GLU A 367 -74.58 80.65 107.03
CA GLU A 367 -74.50 81.58 108.17
C GLU A 367 -75.58 81.31 109.26
N SER A 368 -76.63 80.54 108.93
CA SER A 368 -77.82 80.39 109.77
C SER A 368 -77.90 79.10 110.60
N GLU A 369 -77.05 78.09 110.36
CA GLU A 369 -77.41 76.70 110.73
C GLU A 369 -76.65 76.08 111.92
N LYS A 370 -75.52 76.64 112.37
CA LYS A 370 -74.66 76.02 113.42
C LYS A 370 -74.48 76.80 114.73
N LYS A 371 -75.41 77.71 115.07
CA LYS A 371 -75.51 78.35 116.40
C LYS A 371 -76.44 77.58 117.37
N THR A 372 -76.56 76.26 117.19
CA THR A 372 -77.71 75.46 117.68
C THR A 372 -77.38 74.12 118.33
N LEU A 373 -76.15 73.59 118.18
CA LEU A 373 -75.77 72.26 118.70
C LEU A 373 -74.39 72.28 119.37
N GLU A 374 -74.29 73.03 120.46
CA GLU A 374 -73.11 73.18 121.33
C GLU A 374 -73.33 72.45 122.67
N ALA A 375 -74.14 71.37 122.69
CA ALA A 375 -74.92 70.98 123.87
C ALA A 375 -74.89 69.49 124.30
N GLU A 376 -74.23 68.58 123.58
CA GLU A 376 -74.13 67.15 123.98
C GLU A 376 -72.66 66.73 124.16
N LEU A 377 -72.18 66.85 125.40
CA LEU A 377 -70.75 66.90 125.77
C LEU A 377 -70.28 65.65 126.55
N THR A 378 -70.96 64.50 126.44
CA THR A 378 -70.91 63.46 127.48
C THR A 378 -70.91 62.00 127.01
N VAL A 379 -70.01 61.61 126.09
CA VAL A 379 -69.65 60.18 125.87
C VAL A 379 -68.13 59.98 125.75
N GLU A 380 -67.36 60.74 126.53
CA GLU A 380 -65.87 60.66 126.62
C GLU A 380 -65.38 59.41 127.39
N GLN A 381 -66.10 58.28 127.27
CA GLN A 381 -66.05 57.18 128.24
C GLN A 381 -65.84 55.78 127.62
N MET A 382 -65.81 55.66 126.28
CA MET A 382 -65.51 54.41 125.56
C MET A 382 -64.14 54.42 124.85
N GLN A 383 -63.18 55.11 125.48
CA GLN A 383 -61.74 54.86 125.34
C GLN A 383 -61.42 53.39 125.69
N ALA A 384 -60.30 52.87 125.14
CA ALA A 384 -59.47 51.74 125.61
C ALA A 384 -59.51 50.38 124.87
N ASP A 385 -60.60 49.93 124.24
CA ASP A 385 -60.78 48.50 123.95
C ASP A 385 -60.27 47.95 122.59
N LEU A 386 -59.76 48.76 121.65
CA LEU A 386 -59.45 48.28 120.28
C LEU A 386 -58.04 48.56 119.70
N ASP A 387 -57.15 49.27 120.39
CA ASP A 387 -55.79 49.54 119.89
C ASP A 387 -54.82 48.34 119.98
N ASN A 388 -55.28 47.17 120.44
CA ASN A 388 -54.41 46.19 121.10
C ASN A 388 -54.37 44.78 120.47
N LEU A 389 -54.88 44.55 119.23
CA LEU A 389 -54.96 43.18 118.69
C LEU A 389 -54.95 43.01 117.15
N LYS A 390 -53.93 43.56 116.45
CA LYS A 390 -53.15 42.87 115.38
C LYS A 390 -52.16 43.79 114.63
N SER A 391 -50.91 43.80 115.08
CA SER A 391 -49.78 44.47 114.44
C SER A 391 -48.78 43.49 113.80
N GLU A 392 -49.16 42.23 113.54
CA GLU A 392 -48.22 41.13 113.26
C GLU A 392 -48.67 40.18 112.13
N LEU A 393 -48.72 40.65 110.87
CA LEU A 393 -48.73 39.78 109.66
C LEU A 393 -48.55 40.62 108.36
N GLN A 394 -47.61 40.39 107.43
CA GLN A 394 -46.29 39.71 107.41
C GLN A 394 -45.49 40.20 106.16
N GLU A 395 -44.19 39.93 106.03
CA GLU A 395 -43.26 40.60 105.07
C GLU A 395 -42.88 39.83 103.76
N ALA A 396 -42.32 40.59 102.78
CA ALA A 396 -41.15 40.28 101.89
C ALA A 396 -41.26 39.79 100.40
N THR A 397 -40.34 40.33 99.54
CA THR A 397 -39.57 39.69 98.39
C THR A 397 -39.60 40.41 96.97
N SER A 398 -38.61 40.16 96.08
CA SER A 398 -38.29 40.87 94.78
C SER A 398 -37.69 39.91 93.68
N ARG A 399 -37.01 40.21 92.54
CA ARG A 399 -36.20 41.35 91.95
C ARG A 399 -35.88 41.11 90.42
N SER A 400 -34.84 41.75 89.81
CA SER A 400 -34.17 41.50 88.46
C SER A 400 -34.76 42.21 87.20
N VAL A 401 -34.15 42.38 85.97
CA VAL A 401 -32.78 42.22 85.35
C VAL A 401 -32.68 42.97 83.97
N LEU A 402 -31.50 43.23 83.36
CA LEU A 402 -31.36 43.56 81.88
C LEU A 402 -29.96 43.40 81.18
N ASP A 403 -28.81 43.49 81.85
CA ASP A 403 -27.51 43.81 81.18
C ASP A 403 -26.79 42.68 80.39
N ASP A 404 -27.01 41.40 80.70
CA ASP A 404 -26.14 40.32 80.18
C ASP A 404 -26.24 40.05 78.65
N MET A 405 -27.33 40.50 78.02
CA MET A 405 -27.71 40.08 76.65
C MET A 405 -26.89 40.73 75.53
N GLN A 406 -26.13 41.79 75.83
CA GLN A 406 -25.37 42.54 74.81
C GLN A 406 -23.95 41.96 74.56
N SER A 407 -23.35 41.34 75.59
CA SER A 407 -21.96 40.85 75.56
C SER A 407 -21.74 39.56 74.73
N THR A 408 -22.82 38.84 74.41
CA THR A 408 -22.79 37.57 73.67
C THR A 408 -22.89 37.75 72.15
N LEU A 409 -23.47 38.86 71.68
CA LEU A 409 -23.63 39.14 70.25
C LEU A 409 -22.30 39.53 69.57
N GLU A 410 -21.47 40.36 70.23
CA GLU A 410 -20.22 40.86 69.64
C GLU A 410 -19.18 39.76 69.40
N LYS A 411 -19.17 38.70 70.24
CA LYS A 411 -18.25 37.56 70.07
C LYS A 411 -18.57 36.71 68.85
N LEU A 412 -19.84 36.54 68.49
CA LEU A 412 -20.26 35.71 67.35
C LEU A 412 -19.96 36.37 65.99
N LEU A 413 -19.96 37.70 65.92
CA LEU A 413 -19.62 38.44 64.68
C LEU A 413 -18.11 38.40 64.36
N ALA A 414 -17.25 38.41 65.37
CA ALA A 414 -15.79 38.38 65.18
C ALA A 414 -15.28 37.05 64.60
N GLU A 415 -15.86 35.92 65.03
CA GLU A 415 -15.49 34.57 64.55
C GLU A 415 -15.88 34.37 63.07
N ALA A 416 -17.03 34.90 62.66
CA ALA A 416 -17.55 34.78 61.29
C ALA A 416 -16.74 35.60 60.26
N GLU A 417 -16.33 36.82 60.63
CA GLU A 417 -15.47 37.69 59.79
C GLU A 417 -14.10 37.05 59.49
N LYS A 418 -13.53 36.32 60.46
CA LYS A 418 -12.22 35.67 60.33
C LYS A 418 -12.24 34.56 59.27
N ASN A 419 -13.17 33.61 59.40
CA ASN A 419 -13.26 32.45 58.51
C ASN A 419 -13.53 32.85 57.05
N ARG A 420 -14.24 33.96 56.81
CA ARG A 420 -14.44 34.53 55.47
C ARG A 420 -13.13 34.96 54.81
N ARG A 421 -12.28 35.68 55.54
CA ARG A 421 -11.00 36.20 55.01
C ARG A 421 -9.99 35.08 54.71
N GLU A 422 -9.98 34.03 55.53
CA GLU A 422 -9.13 32.85 55.32
C GLU A 422 -9.58 32.04 54.09
N ALA A 423 -10.90 31.89 53.85
CA ALA A 423 -11.43 31.27 52.63
C ALA A 423 -11.12 32.07 51.35
N GLU A 424 -11.24 33.41 51.40
CA GLU A 424 -10.88 34.27 50.27
C GLU A 424 -9.37 34.30 49.97
N ALA A 425 -8.51 34.09 50.97
CA ALA A 425 -7.06 33.96 50.75
C ALA A 425 -6.75 32.71 49.92
N ILE A 426 -7.31 31.56 50.31
CA ILE A 426 -7.14 30.29 49.60
C ILE A 426 -7.65 30.39 48.15
N GLN A 427 -8.73 31.13 47.87
CA GLN A 427 -9.17 31.37 46.49
C GLN A 427 -8.18 32.19 45.66
N ARG A 428 -7.50 33.19 46.25
CA ARG A 428 -6.48 33.99 45.54
C ARG A 428 -5.22 33.17 45.25
N ASP A 429 -4.80 32.34 46.19
CA ASP A 429 -3.62 31.47 46.01
C ASP A 429 -3.89 30.36 44.97
N VAL A 430 -5.11 29.79 44.94
CA VAL A 430 -5.52 28.83 43.90
C VAL A 430 -5.60 29.48 42.51
N GLU A 431 -6.10 30.71 42.41
CA GLU A 431 -6.16 31.43 41.12
C GLU A 431 -4.77 31.86 40.64
N LEU A 432 -3.85 32.24 41.55
CA LEU A 432 -2.45 32.48 41.21
C LEU A 432 -1.74 31.22 40.72
N LEU A 433 -1.85 30.10 41.46
CA LEU A 433 -1.28 28.81 41.03
C LEU A 433 -1.89 28.30 39.72
N ARG A 434 -3.17 28.62 39.45
CA ARG A 434 -3.80 28.34 38.16
C ARG A 434 -3.15 29.15 37.04
N GLN A 435 -2.99 30.46 37.22
CA GLN A 435 -2.38 31.34 36.22
C GLN A 435 -0.89 31.01 36.01
N GLU A 436 -0.19 30.58 37.06
CA GLU A 436 1.19 30.11 36.98
C GLU A 436 1.29 28.76 36.25
N ALA A 437 0.31 27.85 36.40
CA ALA A 437 0.22 26.61 35.62
C ALA A 437 -0.20 26.83 34.16
N GLU A 438 -1.10 27.78 33.88
CA GLU A 438 -1.47 28.18 32.51
C GLU A 438 -0.28 28.91 31.81
N ALA A 439 0.49 29.72 32.55
CA ALA A 439 1.74 30.28 32.07
C ALA A 439 2.83 29.21 31.83
N ALA A 440 2.98 28.25 32.74
CA ALA A 440 3.94 27.14 32.59
C ALA A 440 3.59 26.23 31.41
N THR A 441 2.30 25.99 31.13
CA THR A 441 1.87 25.20 29.96
C THR A 441 1.92 25.99 28.65
N ALA A 442 1.78 27.32 28.68
CA ALA A 442 2.10 28.17 27.54
C ALA A 442 3.62 28.18 27.24
N ALA A 443 4.46 28.36 28.26
CA ALA A 443 5.91 28.30 28.13
C ALA A 443 6.41 26.91 27.71
N ALA A 444 5.76 25.83 28.16
CA ALA A 444 6.04 24.48 27.70
C ALA A 444 5.74 24.31 26.20
N LYS A 445 4.61 24.84 25.70
CA LYS A 445 4.30 24.83 24.26
C LYS A 445 5.27 25.68 23.44
N GLU A 446 5.64 26.87 23.93
CA GLU A 446 6.64 27.72 23.28
C GLU A 446 8.02 27.02 23.24
N ALA A 447 8.37 26.26 24.28
CA ALA A 447 9.56 25.42 24.31
C ALA A 447 9.47 24.22 23.35
N ASP A 448 8.30 23.58 23.21
CA ASP A 448 8.07 22.45 22.31
C ASP A 448 8.07 22.88 20.82
N GLU A 449 7.51 24.05 20.52
CA GLU A 449 7.60 24.68 19.20
C GLU A 449 9.05 25.08 18.86
N LYS A 450 9.79 25.63 19.82
CA LYS A 450 11.25 25.88 19.67
C LYS A 450 12.05 24.58 19.52
N LEU A 451 11.65 23.50 20.20
CA LEU A 451 12.25 22.17 20.06
C LEU A 451 12.01 21.60 18.66
N GLN A 452 10.80 21.76 18.10
CA GLN A 452 10.52 21.37 16.71
C GLN A 452 11.28 22.21 15.67
N ILE A 453 11.52 23.49 15.94
CA ILE A 453 12.36 24.33 15.07
C ILE A 453 13.82 23.86 15.16
N ALA A 454 14.35 23.68 16.37
CA ALA A 454 15.71 23.18 16.60
C ALA A 454 15.93 21.77 16.02
N LEU A 455 14.92 20.89 16.05
CA LEU A 455 14.95 19.58 15.40
C LEU A 455 15.04 19.70 13.88
N LYS A 456 14.28 20.62 13.25
CA LYS A 456 14.35 20.86 11.80
C LYS A 456 15.67 21.52 11.37
N GLU A 457 16.23 22.39 12.20
CA GLU A 457 17.58 22.94 11.98
C GLU A 457 18.67 21.88 12.19
N ALA A 458 18.52 20.97 13.16
CA ALA A 458 19.41 19.82 13.34
C ALA A 458 19.31 18.80 12.19
N GLU A 459 18.13 18.55 11.64
CA GLU A 459 17.96 17.73 10.42
C GLU A 459 18.57 18.42 9.19
N ALA A 460 18.42 19.74 9.05
CA ALA A 460 19.09 20.51 8.00
C ALA A 460 20.63 20.45 8.12
N ALA A 461 21.17 20.53 9.34
CA ALA A 461 22.59 20.32 9.60
C ALA A 461 23.04 18.90 9.23
N LYS A 462 22.22 17.87 9.51
CA LYS A 462 22.45 16.47 9.12
C LYS A 462 22.44 16.23 7.60
N VAL A 463 21.69 17.04 6.86
CA VAL A 463 21.72 17.05 5.38
C VAL A 463 22.98 17.73 4.86
N ALA A 464 23.45 18.81 5.50
CA ALA A 464 24.73 19.44 5.18
C ALA A 464 25.94 18.55 5.52
N GLU A 465 25.86 17.77 6.60
CA GLU A 465 26.83 16.74 6.99
C GLU A 465 26.98 15.68 5.88
N LYS A 466 25.87 15.09 5.39
CA LYS A 466 25.91 14.16 4.25
C LYS A 466 26.46 14.78 2.97
N LEU A 467 26.14 16.04 2.67
CA LEU A 467 26.65 16.73 1.50
C LEU A 467 28.18 16.93 1.54
N ALA A 468 28.78 16.98 2.73
CA ALA A 468 30.23 17.04 2.91
C ALA A 468 30.89 15.66 2.70
N ASP A 469 30.32 14.59 3.26
CA ASP A 469 30.77 13.21 3.03
C ASP A 469 30.75 12.82 1.54
N ASP A 470 29.67 13.15 0.83
CA ASP A 470 29.52 12.86 -0.61
C ASP A 470 30.58 13.57 -1.48
N GLN A 471 31.11 14.72 -1.04
CA GLN A 471 32.21 15.41 -1.72
C GLN A 471 33.61 14.84 -1.40
N ILE A 472 33.78 14.18 -0.26
CA ILE A 472 35.05 13.53 0.13
C ILE A 472 35.23 12.21 -0.64
N HIS A 473 34.15 11.48 -0.93
CA HIS A 473 34.23 10.14 -1.50
C HIS A 473 34.41 10.03 -3.03
N ASN A 474 34.45 11.14 -3.79
CA ASN A 474 34.53 11.08 -5.27
C ASN A 474 35.48 12.11 -5.92
N SER A 475 36.80 11.80 -5.97
CA SER A 475 37.64 12.24 -7.10
C SER A 475 38.78 11.24 -7.40
N PRO A 476 39.31 11.17 -8.65
CA PRO A 476 39.85 9.92 -9.17
C PRO A 476 41.39 9.83 -9.26
N ARG A 477 41.92 8.60 -9.13
CA ARG A 477 43.17 8.07 -9.73
C ARG A 477 43.18 6.54 -9.67
N THR A 478 43.79 5.78 -10.56
CA THR A 478 44.29 5.94 -11.95
C THR A 478 44.39 4.52 -12.54
N ASP A 479 44.75 4.37 -13.83
CA ASP A 479 45.96 3.63 -14.27
C ASP A 479 45.86 3.26 -15.76
N ALA A 480 46.74 3.81 -16.61
CA ALA A 480 48.06 3.28 -16.95
C ALA A 480 47.94 2.29 -18.13
N VAL A 481 48.83 1.27 -18.19
CA VAL A 481 48.87 0.19 -19.22
C VAL A 481 49.26 0.69 -20.63
N GLU A 482 50.29 0.19 -21.31
CA GLU A 482 51.40 -0.74 -20.96
C GLU A 482 52.36 -0.84 -22.18
N SER A 483 53.34 -1.76 -22.13
CA SER A 483 53.68 -2.68 -23.25
C SER A 483 54.39 -2.11 -24.50
N LYS A 484 55.30 -2.81 -25.19
CA LYS A 484 56.14 -4.03 -25.06
C LYS A 484 57.31 -3.77 -26.06
N GLY A 485 58.51 -4.35 -26.02
CA GLY A 485 59.03 -5.59 -25.43
C GLY A 485 59.88 -6.32 -26.50
N LEU A 486 60.72 -7.29 -26.09
CA LEU A 486 61.52 -8.21 -26.95
C LEU A 486 62.69 -7.58 -27.76
N GLY A 487 63.89 -8.20 -27.71
CA GLY A 487 65.09 -7.59 -28.32
C GLY A 487 66.38 -8.42 -28.51
N SER A 488 66.35 -9.76 -28.36
CA SER A 488 67.47 -10.69 -28.65
C SER A 488 68.73 -10.65 -27.76
N ALA A 489 69.31 -11.84 -27.52
CA ALA A 489 70.45 -12.03 -26.64
C ALA A 489 71.81 -11.82 -27.34
N ARG A 490 72.24 -10.56 -27.49
CA ARG A 490 73.68 -10.25 -27.67
C ARG A 490 74.38 -10.27 -26.32
N LYS A 491 75.50 -11.00 -26.22
CA LYS A 491 76.37 -11.02 -25.03
C LYS A 491 77.26 -9.78 -24.99
N ILE A 492 76.64 -8.62 -24.73
CA ILE A 492 77.30 -7.31 -24.68
C ILE A 492 78.22 -7.25 -23.45
N ARG A 493 79.48 -6.80 -23.64
CA ARG A 493 80.32 -6.33 -22.54
C ARG A 493 79.91 -4.90 -22.21
N LEU A 494 79.03 -4.75 -21.23
CA LEU A 494 78.69 -3.45 -20.65
C LEU A 494 79.90 -2.94 -19.85
N SER A 495 80.10 -1.62 -19.83
CA SER A 495 80.98 -0.97 -18.86
C SER A 495 80.45 -1.17 -17.43
N VAL A 496 81.32 -0.94 -16.43
CA VAL A 496 80.94 -1.05 -15.02
C VAL A 496 79.83 -0.02 -14.68
N GLU A 497 79.85 1.12 -15.37
CA GLU A 497 78.94 2.25 -15.21
C GLU A 497 77.57 1.95 -15.84
N GLU A 498 77.56 1.36 -17.04
CA GLU A 498 76.32 0.86 -17.66
C GLU A 498 75.70 -0.30 -16.86
N PHE A 499 76.52 -1.21 -16.31
CA PHE A 499 76.03 -2.29 -15.45
C PHE A 499 75.42 -1.75 -14.14
N LYS A 500 76.06 -0.78 -13.48
CA LYS A 500 75.49 -0.06 -12.33
C LYS A 500 74.18 0.64 -12.70
N SER A 501 74.13 1.37 -13.82
CA SER A 501 72.91 2.06 -14.27
C SER A 501 71.78 1.09 -14.63
N MET A 502 72.10 -0.07 -15.22
CA MET A 502 71.12 -1.12 -15.49
C MET A 502 70.57 -1.72 -14.19
N ASN A 503 71.43 -2.04 -13.22
CA ASN A 503 71.00 -2.57 -11.93
C ASN A 503 70.18 -1.54 -11.13
N GLN A 504 70.54 -0.26 -11.18
CA GLN A 504 69.75 0.81 -10.57
C GLN A 504 68.35 0.88 -11.18
N LYS A 505 68.22 0.78 -12.50
CA LYS A 505 66.92 0.73 -13.19
C LYS A 505 66.13 -0.54 -12.90
N ILE A 506 66.80 -1.69 -12.73
CA ILE A 506 66.17 -2.94 -12.31
C ILE A 506 65.59 -2.80 -10.91
N GLU A 507 66.35 -2.25 -9.95
CA GLU A 507 65.87 -2.07 -8.58
C GLU A 507 64.81 -0.96 -8.47
N GLU A 508 64.87 0.07 -9.32
CA GLU A 508 63.82 1.10 -9.45
C GLU A 508 62.53 0.52 -10.05
N CYS A 509 62.60 -0.28 -11.11
CA CYS A 509 61.45 -0.99 -11.68
C CYS A 509 60.86 -2.01 -10.68
N ARG A 510 61.72 -2.68 -9.90
CA ARG A 510 61.32 -3.58 -8.82
C ARG A 510 60.60 -2.83 -7.71
N SER A 511 61.16 -1.72 -7.23
CA SER A 511 60.54 -0.85 -6.23
C SER A 511 59.18 -0.31 -6.71
N GLN A 512 59.06 0.06 -7.99
CA GLN A 512 57.77 0.44 -8.59
C GLN A 512 56.78 -0.75 -8.69
N ALA A 513 57.24 -1.97 -8.90
CA ALA A 513 56.40 -3.17 -8.88
C ALA A 513 55.94 -3.52 -7.46
N ASP A 514 56.86 -3.54 -6.50
CA ASP A 514 56.60 -3.81 -5.08
C ASP A 514 55.65 -2.75 -4.48
N ALA A 515 55.80 -1.48 -4.85
CA ALA A 515 54.88 -0.40 -4.47
C ALA A 515 53.48 -0.59 -5.07
N LYS A 516 53.36 -1.00 -6.34
CA LYS A 516 52.06 -1.32 -6.96
C LYS A 516 51.40 -2.54 -6.30
N VAL A 517 52.18 -3.58 -5.97
CA VAL A 517 51.69 -4.74 -5.22
C VAL A 517 51.19 -4.30 -3.85
N ALA A 518 51.92 -3.43 -3.13
CA ALA A 518 51.46 -2.89 -1.85
C ALA A 518 50.15 -2.09 -1.97
N THR A 519 50.00 -1.22 -2.99
CA THR A 519 48.75 -0.49 -3.23
C THR A 519 47.59 -1.44 -3.56
N LEU A 520 47.80 -2.44 -4.42
CA LEU A 520 46.77 -3.43 -4.77
C LEU A 520 46.41 -4.33 -3.58
N MET A 521 47.37 -4.70 -2.73
CA MET A 521 47.11 -5.45 -1.49
C MET A 521 46.33 -4.62 -0.47
N ALA A 522 46.62 -3.33 -0.33
CA ALA A 522 45.84 -2.42 0.52
C ALA A 522 44.39 -2.27 0.01
N GLN A 523 44.20 -2.06 -1.30
CA GLN A 523 42.87 -2.03 -1.92
C GLN A 523 42.12 -3.37 -1.73
N LEU A 524 42.80 -4.51 -1.88
CA LEU A 524 42.21 -5.83 -1.65
C LEU A 524 41.82 -6.04 -0.17
N GLN A 525 42.60 -5.53 0.78
CA GLN A 525 42.24 -5.53 2.20
C GLN A 525 41.00 -4.66 2.48
N THR A 526 40.90 -3.47 1.88
CA THR A 526 39.68 -2.62 1.98
C THR A 526 38.46 -3.28 1.33
N ILE A 527 38.65 -4.01 0.21
CA ILE A 527 37.58 -4.78 -0.42
C ILE A 527 37.14 -5.92 0.49
N LYS A 528 38.06 -6.71 1.05
CA LYS A 528 37.71 -7.76 2.02
C LYS A 528 36.98 -7.22 3.25
N ALA A 529 37.41 -6.09 3.79
CA ALA A 529 36.73 -5.48 4.93
C ALA A 529 35.27 -5.08 4.61
N ASN A 530 34.98 -4.63 3.39
CA ASN A 530 33.60 -4.34 2.98
C ASN A 530 32.82 -5.60 2.58
N GLU A 531 33.47 -6.64 2.05
CA GLU A 531 32.90 -7.96 1.83
C GLU A 531 32.43 -8.59 3.15
N ASP A 532 33.28 -8.58 4.17
CA ASP A 532 32.99 -9.06 5.53
C ASP A 532 31.85 -8.24 6.20
N GLU A 533 31.84 -6.90 6.05
CA GLU A 533 30.78 -6.04 6.58
C GLU A 533 29.42 -6.28 5.89
N VAL A 534 29.41 -6.45 4.57
CA VAL A 534 28.20 -6.80 3.81
C VAL A 534 27.71 -8.19 4.19
N LEU A 535 28.61 -9.16 4.38
CA LEU A 535 28.26 -10.51 4.79
C LEU A 535 27.61 -10.51 6.19
N GLN A 536 28.16 -9.77 7.16
CA GLN A 536 27.54 -9.59 8.48
C GLN A 536 26.15 -8.94 8.42
N LYS A 537 25.94 -7.95 7.54
CA LYS A 537 24.61 -7.34 7.34
C LYS A 537 23.61 -8.34 6.75
N VAL A 538 24.04 -9.14 5.78
CA VAL A 538 23.20 -10.21 5.20
C VAL A 538 22.87 -11.29 6.23
N GLU A 539 23.84 -11.72 7.04
CA GLU A 539 23.62 -12.70 8.13
C GLU A 539 22.63 -12.17 9.19
N ALA A 540 22.75 -10.90 9.58
CA ALA A 540 21.81 -10.25 10.48
C ALA A 540 20.39 -10.17 9.90
N MET A 541 20.24 -9.80 8.62
CA MET A 541 18.94 -9.77 7.94
C MET A 541 18.35 -11.17 7.74
N VAL A 542 19.16 -12.20 7.50
CA VAL A 542 18.68 -13.60 7.43
C VAL A 542 18.12 -14.01 8.78
N LYS A 543 18.82 -13.72 9.89
CA LYS A 543 18.34 -14.01 11.23
C LYS A 543 17.04 -13.26 11.57
N GLU A 544 16.95 -11.98 11.23
CA GLU A 544 15.71 -11.20 11.41
C GLU A 544 14.53 -11.82 10.63
N ASN A 545 14.77 -12.35 9.42
CA ASN A 545 13.75 -13.09 8.65
C ASN A 545 13.37 -14.43 9.30
N GLU A 546 14.31 -15.14 9.96
CA GLU A 546 14.00 -16.35 10.73
C GLU A 546 13.17 -16.04 11.99
N ASP A 547 13.53 -14.98 12.73
CA ASP A 547 12.79 -14.49 13.90
C ASP A 547 11.36 -14.08 13.50
N ILE A 548 11.19 -13.24 12.46
CA ILE A 548 9.88 -12.84 11.90
C ILE A 548 9.07 -14.06 11.45
N LYS A 549 9.69 -15.02 10.78
CA LYS A 549 9.02 -16.26 10.33
C LYS A 549 8.50 -17.08 11.52
N SER A 550 9.25 -17.14 12.62
CA SER A 550 8.79 -17.81 13.84
C SER A 550 7.58 -17.11 14.48
N GLU A 551 7.57 -15.77 14.51
CA GLU A 551 6.42 -15.02 15.03
C GLU A 551 5.18 -15.18 14.14
N ILE A 552 5.34 -15.26 12.81
CA ILE A 552 4.26 -15.58 11.87
C ILE A 552 3.70 -16.98 12.14
N GLU A 553 4.55 -17.99 12.35
CA GLU A 553 4.10 -19.36 12.64
C GLU A 553 3.32 -19.43 13.96
N ASP A 554 3.76 -18.71 14.99
CA ASP A 554 3.06 -18.62 16.28
C ASP A 554 1.82 -17.71 16.23
N ALA A 555 1.75 -16.75 15.30
CA ALA A 555 0.53 -16.01 15.01
C ALA A 555 -0.52 -16.91 14.32
N ILE A 556 -0.10 -17.78 13.40
CA ILE A 556 -0.96 -18.78 12.75
C ILE A 556 -1.52 -19.75 13.80
N LYS A 557 -0.68 -20.37 14.63
CA LYS A 557 -1.13 -21.27 15.72
C LYS A 557 -2.13 -20.58 16.66
N ARG A 558 -1.92 -19.31 17.00
CA ARG A 558 -2.87 -18.51 17.81
C ARG A 558 -4.20 -18.29 17.09
N ALA A 559 -4.18 -18.02 15.78
CA ALA A 559 -5.38 -17.86 14.97
C ALA A 559 -6.17 -19.19 14.84
N GLU A 560 -5.49 -20.32 14.62
CA GLU A 560 -6.09 -21.66 14.58
C GLU A 560 -6.74 -22.04 15.91
N MET A 561 -6.06 -21.79 17.04
CA MET A 561 -6.64 -22.00 18.37
C MET A 561 -7.87 -21.11 18.62
N ALA A 562 -7.84 -19.85 18.16
CA ALA A 562 -8.98 -18.94 18.27
C ALA A 562 -10.16 -19.38 17.39
N GLU A 563 -9.90 -19.89 16.19
CA GLU A 563 -10.95 -20.43 15.29
C GLU A 563 -11.55 -21.73 15.86
N ALA A 564 -10.74 -22.60 16.45
CA ALA A 564 -11.21 -23.79 17.15
C ALA A 564 -12.08 -23.45 18.37
N ALA A 565 -11.65 -22.48 19.20
CA ALA A 565 -12.44 -21.98 20.33
C ALA A 565 -13.76 -21.34 19.86
N LYS A 566 -13.72 -20.56 18.77
CA LYS A 566 -14.92 -19.99 18.13
C LYS A 566 -15.90 -21.08 17.71
N LYS A 567 -15.44 -22.13 17.02
CA LYS A 567 -16.27 -23.27 16.59
C LYS A 567 -16.95 -24.00 17.75
N VAL A 568 -16.27 -24.12 18.91
CA VAL A 568 -16.88 -24.67 20.14
C VAL A 568 -18.00 -23.76 20.65
N VAL A 569 -17.77 -22.44 20.74
CA VAL A 569 -18.79 -21.48 21.20
C VAL A 569 -19.98 -21.38 20.23
N GLU A 570 -19.74 -21.40 18.92
CA GLU A 570 -20.81 -21.46 17.91
C GLU A 570 -21.62 -22.77 18.00
N GLY A 571 -20.95 -23.90 18.25
CA GLY A 571 -21.61 -25.19 18.48
C GLY A 571 -22.48 -25.21 19.74
N GLU A 572 -22.04 -24.64 20.85
CA GLU A 572 -22.88 -24.49 22.05
C GLU A 572 -24.04 -23.51 21.79
N LEU A 573 -23.80 -22.36 21.15
CA LEU A 573 -24.87 -21.41 20.77
C LEU A 573 -25.92 -22.05 19.85
N GLN A 574 -25.52 -22.99 18.99
CA GLN A 574 -26.46 -23.74 18.14
C GLN A 574 -27.31 -24.73 18.95
N LYS A 575 -26.74 -25.40 19.96
CA LYS A 575 -27.51 -26.22 20.91
C LYS A 575 -28.47 -25.39 21.75
N TRP A 576 -28.05 -24.20 22.20
CA TRP A 576 -28.91 -23.28 22.95
C TRP A 576 -30.12 -22.84 22.12
N ARG A 577 -29.93 -22.46 20.85
CA ARG A 577 -31.04 -22.14 19.94
C ARG A 577 -31.99 -23.33 19.74
N GLN A 578 -31.45 -24.52 19.48
CA GLN A 578 -32.26 -25.74 19.37
C GLN A 578 -33.04 -26.03 20.66
N LYS A 579 -32.46 -25.71 21.82
CA LYS A 579 -33.16 -25.87 23.10
C LYS A 579 -34.26 -24.83 23.31
N GLU A 580 -34.03 -23.56 22.99
CA GLU A 580 -35.09 -22.53 23.01
C GLU A 580 -36.25 -22.92 22.07
N GLU A 581 -35.96 -23.44 20.88
CA GLU A 581 -36.97 -23.96 19.95
C GLU A 581 -37.76 -25.15 20.53
N THR A 582 -37.17 -25.97 21.42
CA THR A 582 -37.90 -27.03 22.14
C THR A 582 -38.66 -26.55 23.39
N ASP A 583 -38.08 -25.68 24.22
CA ASP A 583 -38.75 -25.15 25.44
C ASP A 583 -39.97 -24.30 25.06
N VAL A 584 -39.93 -23.59 23.92
CA VAL A 584 -41.11 -22.88 23.35
C VAL A 584 -42.20 -23.86 22.87
N GLY A 585 -41.85 -25.11 22.58
CA GLY A 585 -42.80 -26.17 22.24
C GLY A 585 -43.49 -26.82 23.46
N GLU A 586 -42.79 -26.97 24.58
CA GLU A 586 -43.32 -27.64 25.79
C GLU A 586 -44.12 -26.71 26.73
N SER A 587 -43.99 -25.39 26.58
CA SER A 587 -44.70 -24.38 27.40
C SER A 587 -46.24 -24.38 27.26
N SER A 588 -46.82 -25.22 26.41
CA SER A 588 -48.27 -25.35 26.23
C SER A 588 -48.95 -26.39 27.15
N ASP A 589 -48.18 -27.33 27.73
CA ASP A 589 -48.74 -28.46 28.49
C ASP A 589 -47.97 -28.71 29.80
N ILE A 590 -48.55 -28.26 30.92
CA ILE A 590 -48.90 -29.06 32.12
C ILE A 590 -49.32 -28.13 33.26
N SER A 591 -50.44 -28.46 33.88
CA SER A 591 -50.88 -27.83 35.13
C SER A 591 -50.77 -28.82 36.29
N ASN A 592 -50.55 -28.27 37.49
CA ASN A 592 -50.93 -28.86 38.78
C ASN A 592 -50.12 -30.10 39.28
N SER A 593 -49.24 -29.91 40.27
CA SER A 593 -49.41 -30.50 41.62
C SER A 593 -48.29 -30.21 42.63
N HIS A 594 -48.70 -29.97 43.89
CA HIS A 594 -48.05 -30.22 45.20
C HIS A 594 -46.52 -30.39 45.32
N GLY A 595 -45.90 -29.57 46.19
CA GLY A 595 -44.66 -29.94 46.93
C GLY A 595 -44.95 -30.92 48.08
N PRO A 596 -43.92 -31.37 48.85
CA PRO A 596 -43.28 -30.44 49.80
C PRO A 596 -41.79 -30.69 50.19
N VAL A 597 -41.18 -29.64 50.77
CA VAL A 597 -40.18 -29.65 51.88
C VAL A 597 -38.85 -30.43 51.75
N ALA A 598 -37.77 -29.64 51.65
CA ALA A 598 -36.43 -29.75 52.29
C ALA A 598 -35.67 -31.08 52.45
N ASN A 599 -34.35 -31.02 52.17
CA ASN A 599 -33.38 -31.15 53.28
C ASN A 599 -32.06 -30.41 53.04
N ASP A 600 -31.36 -30.13 54.16
CA ASP A 600 -30.01 -29.58 54.27
C ASP A 600 -28.95 -30.69 54.21
N LYS A 601 -27.81 -30.47 53.52
CA LYS A 601 -26.45 -30.66 54.10
C LYS A 601 -25.25 -30.31 53.20
N SER A 602 -24.19 -29.89 53.89
CA SER A 602 -22.87 -29.51 53.36
C SER A 602 -22.01 -30.72 52.97
N LYS A 603 -21.03 -30.47 52.08
CA LYS A 603 -19.63 -30.67 52.44
C LYS A 603 -18.69 -29.75 51.64
#